data_AF-A0AAD4DUI9-F1
#
_entry.id   AF-A0AAD4DUI9-F1
#
_cell.length_a   1.000
_cell.length_b   1.000
_cell.length_c   1.000
_cell.angle_alpha   90.00
_cell.angle_beta   90.00
_cell.angle_gamma   90.00
#
_symmetry.space_group_name_H-M   'P 1'
#
loop_
_entity.id
_entity.type
_entity.pdbx_description
1 polymer ?
#
loop_
_entity_poly.entity_id
_entity_poly.type
_entity_poly.pdbx_seq_one_letter_code
_entity_poly.pdbx_strand_id
1 'polypeptide(L)'
;MLDPALISLSAWKALNMGKQSRAAALGLLIYEYVITIEDEIDLIWLKKKSWVTILYHFNRWLPALWLTFDISEQEVLIAADSFDKQSIQSATKSIQYGIIQNVCLYYYDIHEVDFLWPSCVAYLLCNNIAALLTTISVQKGVQRFHAKTQPLTSFKVWAIYDRSRRVLSWMIFLSIFEVAAMALLIGWTIARVERFPVVSTPVGCLFEGLPPLSAIFWTPSLILEPIICILVLKKVFVDRQRRSELATFLACDSLLYFLVYVRPLLSQRTRPFSIYRIFVELVGSTIVWARYPSYIDLFMPWSVALPSLLCNRILLNMRGRFTRGSAPTRSSLLIELATLRTSADSSRIPDEE
;
A
#
# COMPACT_ATOMS: atom_id res chain seq x y z
N MET A 1 16.95 -37.80 -3.15
CA MET A 1 18.02 -36.90 -2.68
C MET A 1 18.40 -36.03 -3.85
N LEU A 2 18.04 -34.73 -3.84
CA LEU A 2 18.60 -33.79 -4.81
C LEU A 2 20.04 -33.47 -4.39
N ASP A 3 20.92 -33.30 -5.38
CA ASP A 3 22.29 -32.86 -5.16
C ASP A 3 22.28 -31.49 -4.45
N PRO A 4 22.93 -31.34 -3.28
CA PRO A 4 22.98 -30.06 -2.55
C PRO A 4 23.50 -28.90 -3.39
N ALA A 5 24.33 -29.18 -4.42
CA ALA A 5 24.77 -28.17 -5.37
C ALA A 5 23.65 -27.64 -6.28
N LEU A 6 22.62 -28.43 -6.57
CA LEU A 6 21.49 -28.00 -7.39
C LEU A 6 20.50 -27.14 -6.59
N ILE A 7 20.34 -27.46 -5.30
CA ILE A 7 19.47 -26.71 -4.37
C ILE A 7 20.02 -25.28 -4.22
N SER A 8 21.34 -25.12 -4.08
CA SER A 8 21.97 -23.80 -3.94
C SER A 8 21.75 -22.88 -5.16
N LEU A 9 21.77 -23.43 -6.38
CA LEU A 9 21.61 -22.61 -7.59
C LEU A 9 20.19 -22.03 -7.73
N SER A 10 19.17 -22.84 -7.47
CA SER A 10 17.78 -22.39 -7.55
C SER A 10 17.42 -21.38 -6.46
N ALA A 11 17.91 -21.61 -5.24
CA ALA A 11 17.81 -20.70 -4.10
C ALA A 11 18.46 -19.34 -4.42
N TRP A 12 19.70 -19.36 -4.93
CA TRP A 12 20.43 -18.15 -5.28
C TRP A 12 19.69 -17.33 -6.35
N LYS A 13 19.15 -18.02 -7.38
CA LYS A 13 18.38 -17.37 -8.44
C LYS A 13 17.11 -16.71 -7.89
N ALA A 14 16.38 -17.38 -7.01
CA ALA A 14 15.17 -16.84 -6.39
C ALA A 14 15.48 -15.59 -5.53
N LEU A 15 16.55 -15.62 -4.74
CA LEU A 15 16.97 -14.48 -3.92
C LEU A 15 17.42 -13.28 -4.76
N ASN A 16 18.13 -13.53 -5.87
CA ASN A 16 18.52 -12.47 -6.79
C ASN A 16 17.31 -11.84 -7.51
N MET A 17 16.30 -12.64 -7.85
CA MET A 17 15.03 -12.11 -8.37
C MET A 17 14.32 -11.24 -7.33
N GLY A 18 14.31 -11.64 -6.05
CA GLY A 18 13.77 -10.84 -4.95
C GLY A 18 14.43 -9.46 -4.84
N LYS A 19 15.77 -9.41 -4.90
CA LYS A 19 16.55 -8.15 -4.92
C LYS A 19 16.12 -7.20 -6.03
N GLN A 20 16.07 -7.72 -7.25
CA GLN A 20 15.66 -6.94 -8.42
C GLN A 20 14.22 -6.46 -8.29
N SER A 21 13.35 -7.30 -7.72
CA SER A 21 11.96 -6.97 -7.46
C SER A 21 11.80 -5.81 -6.46
N ARG A 22 12.54 -5.84 -5.33
CA ARG A 22 12.58 -4.75 -4.34
C ARG A 22 13.02 -3.43 -4.97
N ALA A 23 14.13 -3.47 -5.72
CA ALA A 23 14.65 -2.30 -6.41
C ALA A 23 13.65 -1.74 -7.43
N ALA A 24 12.97 -2.61 -8.19
CA ALA A 24 11.92 -2.21 -9.12
C ALA A 24 10.70 -1.59 -8.42
N ALA A 25 10.23 -2.19 -7.33
CA ALA A 25 9.13 -1.67 -6.53
C ALA A 25 9.46 -0.30 -5.91
N LEU A 26 10.67 -0.14 -5.37
CA LEU A 26 11.16 1.15 -4.85
C LEU A 26 11.30 2.18 -5.97
N GLY A 27 11.86 1.80 -7.12
CA GLY A 27 11.96 2.65 -8.30
C GLY A 27 10.59 3.14 -8.76
N LEU A 28 9.56 2.29 -8.73
CA LEU A 28 8.19 2.69 -9.05
C LEU A 28 7.62 3.68 -8.02
N LEU A 29 7.88 3.49 -6.73
CA LEU A 29 7.47 4.45 -5.69
C LEU A 29 8.16 5.82 -5.87
N ILE A 30 9.45 5.83 -6.18
CA ILE A 30 10.21 7.06 -6.44
C ILE A 30 9.71 7.73 -7.73
N TYR A 31 9.44 6.96 -8.78
CA TYR A 31 8.88 7.49 -10.02
C TYR A 31 7.52 8.16 -9.76
N GLU A 32 6.63 7.48 -9.03
CA GLU A 32 5.37 8.09 -8.57
C GLU A 32 5.64 9.35 -7.75
N TYR A 33 6.71 9.35 -6.94
CA TYR A 33 7.06 10.50 -6.13
C TYR A 33 7.27 11.76 -6.96
N VAL A 34 8.09 11.61 -8.01
CA VAL A 34 8.43 12.69 -8.93
C VAL A 34 7.21 13.19 -9.70
N ILE A 35 6.33 12.31 -10.18
CA ILE A 35 5.21 12.76 -11.04
C ILE A 35 4.04 13.38 -10.25
N THR A 36 3.91 13.12 -8.95
CA THR A 36 2.81 13.69 -8.14
C THR A 36 3.24 14.82 -7.21
N ILE A 37 4.53 15.20 -7.22
CA ILE A 37 5.07 16.20 -6.28
C ILE A 37 4.40 17.58 -6.43
N GLU A 38 4.07 18.00 -7.67
CA GLU A 38 3.41 19.28 -7.94
C GLU A 38 2.01 19.32 -7.27
N ASP A 39 1.19 18.30 -7.56
CA ASP A 39 -0.13 18.15 -6.95
C ASP A 39 -0.05 18.03 -5.42
N GLU A 40 1.01 17.42 -4.89
CA GLU A 40 1.25 17.32 -3.45
C GLU A 40 1.54 18.64 -2.78
N ILE A 41 2.39 19.47 -3.40
CA ILE A 41 2.73 20.78 -2.86
C ILE A 41 1.44 21.59 -2.73
N ASP A 42 0.64 21.64 -3.79
CA ASP A 42 -0.59 22.43 -3.86
C ASP A 42 -1.72 21.91 -2.96
N LEU A 43 -1.95 20.59 -3.00
CA LEU A 43 -3.08 19.99 -2.32
C LEU A 43 -2.75 19.63 -0.88
N ILE A 44 -1.55 19.15 -0.59
CA ILE A 44 -1.18 18.60 0.72
C ILE A 44 -0.36 19.60 1.54
N TRP A 45 0.74 20.11 0.99
CA TRP A 45 1.78 20.80 1.79
C TRP A 45 1.37 22.23 2.15
N LEU A 46 0.78 22.98 1.21
CA LEU A 46 0.34 24.36 1.43
C LEU A 46 -0.95 24.49 2.25
N LYS A 47 -1.66 23.39 2.48
CA LYS A 47 -2.94 23.38 3.19
C LYS A 47 -2.74 23.11 4.68
N LYS A 48 -3.69 23.57 5.51
CA LYS A 48 -3.68 23.33 6.96
C LYS A 48 -3.55 21.82 7.25
N LYS A 49 -2.60 21.48 8.13
CA LYS A 49 -2.35 20.09 8.54
C LYS A 49 -3.62 19.48 9.11
N SER A 50 -4.06 18.40 8.48
CA SER A 50 -5.22 17.60 8.88
C SER A 50 -4.80 16.16 9.11
N TRP A 51 -5.64 15.34 9.75
CA TRP A 51 -5.38 13.90 9.89
C TRP A 51 -5.18 13.20 8.54
N VAL A 52 -5.88 13.65 7.49
CA VAL A 52 -5.69 13.17 6.12
C VAL A 52 -4.27 13.44 5.61
N THR A 53 -3.68 14.58 6.00
CA THR A 53 -2.29 14.93 5.65
C THR A 53 -1.29 13.99 6.34
N ILE A 54 -1.52 13.67 7.62
CA ILE A 54 -0.67 12.71 8.36
C ILE A 54 -0.77 11.32 7.73
N LEU A 55 -1.99 10.85 7.48
CA LEU A 55 -2.24 9.57 6.84
C LEU A 55 -1.59 9.49 5.44
N TYR A 56 -1.72 10.57 4.67
CA TYR A 56 -1.10 10.69 3.35
C TYR A 56 0.41 10.49 3.45
N HIS A 57 1.11 11.23 4.32
CA HIS A 57 2.54 11.06 4.51
C HIS A 57 2.91 9.67 5.04
N PHE A 58 2.12 9.09 5.94
CA PHE A 58 2.35 7.75 6.43
C PHE A 58 2.32 6.71 5.30
N ASN A 59 1.25 6.71 4.49
CA ASN A 59 1.11 5.78 3.37
C ASN A 59 2.15 6.04 2.28
N ARG A 60 2.58 7.29 2.08
CA ARG A 60 3.59 7.70 1.11
C ARG A 60 5.00 7.23 1.50
N TRP A 61 5.43 7.52 2.72
CA TRP A 61 6.81 7.34 3.14
C TRP A 61 7.09 5.98 3.77
N LEU A 62 6.12 5.36 4.45
CA LEU A 62 6.36 4.08 5.13
C LEU A 62 6.83 2.98 4.15
N PRO A 63 6.17 2.75 3.00
CA PRO A 63 6.59 1.74 2.02
C PRO A 63 7.98 2.02 1.44
N ALA A 64 8.27 3.28 1.12
CA ALA A 64 9.55 3.68 0.54
C ALA A 64 10.70 3.51 1.55
N LEU A 65 10.49 3.92 2.80
CA LEU A 65 11.45 3.74 3.88
C LEU A 65 11.68 2.26 4.19
N TRP A 66 10.61 1.48 4.25
CA TRP A 66 10.70 0.03 4.49
C TRP A 66 11.46 -0.68 3.36
N LEU A 67 11.17 -0.40 2.09
CA LEU A 67 11.92 -0.98 0.96
C LEU A 67 13.38 -0.52 0.91
N THR A 68 13.66 0.74 1.29
CA THR A 68 15.03 1.24 1.36
C THR A 68 15.81 0.52 2.46
N PHE A 69 15.19 0.34 3.63
CA PHE A 69 15.77 -0.41 4.74
C PHE A 69 16.06 -1.86 4.33
N ASP A 70 15.08 -2.53 3.72
CA ASP A 70 15.19 -3.90 3.21
C ASP A 70 16.35 -4.07 2.20
N ILE A 71 16.50 -3.13 1.26
CA ILE A 71 17.63 -3.13 0.31
C ILE A 71 18.96 -2.90 1.05
N SER A 72 19.02 -1.96 1.99
CA SER A 72 20.25 -1.60 2.69
C SER A 72 20.78 -2.70 3.61
N GLU A 73 19.90 -3.43 4.29
CA GLU A 73 20.28 -4.58 5.14
C GLU A 73 20.98 -5.66 4.31
N GLN A 74 20.54 -5.82 3.07
CA GLN A 74 21.08 -6.81 2.15
C GLN A 74 22.48 -6.45 1.63
N GLU A 75 22.81 -5.17 1.47
CA GLU A 75 24.16 -4.74 1.06
C GLU A 75 25.18 -4.92 2.17
N VAL A 76 24.80 -4.66 3.43
CA VAL A 76 25.68 -4.84 4.60
C VAL A 76 26.09 -6.30 4.76
N LEU A 77 25.17 -7.25 4.54
CA LEU A 77 25.45 -8.69 4.60
C LEU A 77 26.42 -9.15 3.50
N ILE A 78 26.27 -8.64 2.28
CA ILE A 78 27.17 -8.97 1.16
C ILE A 78 28.57 -8.40 1.42
N ALA A 79 28.64 -7.16 1.92
CA ALA A 79 29.90 -6.56 2.29
C ALA A 79 30.61 -7.42 3.36
N ALA A 80 29.90 -7.87 4.39
CA ALA A 80 30.46 -8.72 5.44
C ALA A 80 31.05 -10.05 4.90
N ASP A 81 30.35 -10.78 4.01
CA ASP A 81 30.88 -12.04 3.41
C ASP A 81 32.07 -11.79 2.48
N SER A 82 32.09 -10.64 1.77
CA SER A 82 33.23 -10.29 0.91
C SER A 82 34.50 -9.96 1.72
N PHE A 83 34.34 -9.39 2.92
CA PHE A 83 35.47 -9.08 3.80
C PHE A 83 36.09 -10.34 4.41
N ASP A 84 35.33 -11.39 4.71
CA ASP A 84 35.86 -12.63 5.30
C ASP A 84 36.77 -13.39 4.32
N LYS A 85 36.37 -13.49 3.05
CA LYS A 85 37.17 -14.19 2.02
C LYS A 85 38.45 -13.46 1.62
N GLN A 86 38.47 -12.13 1.74
CA GLN A 86 39.64 -11.32 1.39
C GLN A 86 40.57 -11.06 2.59
N SER A 87 40.05 -11.08 3.83
CA SER A 87 40.82 -10.90 5.06
C SER A 87 41.57 -12.16 5.52
N ILE A 88 41.18 -13.36 5.08
CA ILE A 88 41.98 -14.59 5.30
C ILE A 88 43.23 -14.64 4.39
N GLN A 89 43.29 -13.89 3.28
CA GLN A 89 44.48 -13.84 2.43
C GLN A 89 45.31 -12.55 2.53
N SER A 90 44.79 -11.47 3.10
CA SER A 90 45.55 -10.24 3.22
C SER A 90 45.13 -9.37 4.42
N ALA A 91 46.01 -9.31 5.41
CA ALA A 91 46.13 -8.30 6.46
C ALA A 91 45.12 -8.39 7.63
N THR A 92 45.51 -8.57 8.89
CA THR A 92 46.73 -8.12 9.60
C THR A 92 47.30 -6.82 9.05
N LYS A 93 46.77 -5.70 9.58
CA LYS A 93 47.09 -4.29 9.28
C LYS A 93 46.20 -3.63 8.22
N SER A 94 45.07 -3.07 8.64
CA SER A 94 45.03 -1.63 8.93
C SER A 94 43.61 -1.20 9.31
N ILE A 95 43.54 -0.56 10.46
CA ILE A 95 42.37 0.07 11.07
C ILE A 95 42.11 1.40 10.36
N GLN A 96 40.90 1.66 9.85
CA GLN A 96 40.31 3.03 9.86
C GLN A 96 38.84 3.17 9.39
N TYR A 97 37.89 2.33 9.82
CA TYR A 97 36.44 2.66 9.72
C TYR A 97 35.67 2.20 10.98
N GLY A 98 36.09 2.69 12.14
CA GLY A 98 35.77 2.13 13.46
C GLY A 98 34.52 2.63 14.18
N ILE A 99 33.48 3.18 13.53
CA ILE A 99 32.29 3.66 14.30
C ILE A 99 30.96 3.03 13.86
N ILE A 100 30.78 2.63 12.60
CA ILE A 100 29.57 1.86 12.19
C ILE A 100 29.83 0.34 12.23
N GLN A 101 31.07 -0.10 12.00
CA GLN A 101 31.43 -1.53 12.04
C GLN A 101 31.61 -2.08 13.46
N ASN A 102 31.99 -1.27 14.45
CA ASN A 102 32.27 -1.76 15.81
C ASN A 102 31.01 -2.15 16.61
N VAL A 103 29.83 -1.68 16.23
CA VAL A 103 28.56 -2.13 16.85
C VAL A 103 28.11 -3.48 16.25
N CYS A 104 28.45 -3.77 15.00
CA CYS A 104 28.12 -5.06 14.36
C CYS A 104 29.20 -6.14 14.55
N LEU A 105 30.49 -5.79 14.61
CA LEU A 105 31.59 -6.76 14.71
C LEU A 105 31.89 -7.22 16.13
N TYR A 106 31.65 -6.40 17.17
CA TYR A 106 31.79 -6.85 18.56
C TYR A 106 30.70 -7.87 18.97
N TYR A 107 29.71 -8.09 18.11
CA TYR A 107 28.63 -9.07 18.32
C TYR A 107 28.83 -10.38 17.55
N TYR A 108 29.88 -10.49 16.71
CA TYR A 108 30.02 -11.58 15.74
C TYR A 108 30.90 -12.75 16.22
N ASP A 109 31.70 -12.59 17.29
CA ASP A 109 32.84 -13.49 17.52
C ASP A 109 32.59 -14.68 18.48
N ILE A 110 31.40 -14.89 19.09
CA ILE A 110 31.30 -15.91 20.17
C ILE A 110 30.11 -16.91 20.11
N HIS A 111 29.08 -16.79 19.25
CA HIS A 111 28.05 -17.86 19.14
C HIS A 111 27.39 -17.92 17.74
N GLU A 112 27.98 -18.72 16.84
CA GLU A 112 27.85 -18.59 15.39
C GLU A 112 26.62 -19.26 14.71
N VAL A 113 25.75 -19.96 15.44
CA VAL A 113 24.61 -20.68 14.82
C VAL A 113 23.24 -20.32 15.42
N ASP A 114 23.19 -19.88 16.68
CA ASP A 114 21.92 -19.62 17.37
C ASP A 114 21.37 -18.19 17.16
N PHE A 115 22.19 -17.24 16.70
CA PHE A 115 21.79 -15.82 16.61
C PHE A 115 21.25 -15.38 15.23
N LEU A 116 21.48 -16.13 14.15
CA LEU A 116 20.96 -15.76 12.83
C LEU A 116 19.45 -16.04 12.67
N TRP A 117 18.94 -16.98 13.46
CA TRP A 117 17.54 -17.40 13.44
C TRP A 117 16.57 -16.27 13.86
N PRO A 118 16.83 -15.51 14.95
CA PRO A 118 16.09 -14.31 15.29
C PRO A 118 15.99 -13.28 14.16
N SER A 119 17.06 -13.05 13.39
CA SER A 119 17.10 -12.00 12.36
C SER A 119 16.16 -12.30 11.19
N CYS A 120 16.16 -13.53 10.67
CA CYS A 120 15.27 -13.93 9.59
C CYS A 120 13.78 -13.89 10.01
N VAL A 121 13.49 -14.32 11.25
CA VAL A 121 12.13 -14.27 11.80
C VAL A 121 11.68 -12.83 12.05
N ALA A 122 12.57 -11.98 12.59
CA ALA A 122 12.31 -10.56 12.77
C ALA A 122 12.05 -9.86 11.43
N TYR A 123 12.83 -10.16 10.39
CA TYR A 123 12.64 -9.64 9.05
C TYR A 123 11.26 -10.05 8.48
N LEU A 124 10.91 -11.34 8.54
CA LEU A 124 9.59 -11.81 8.10
C LEU A 124 8.46 -11.15 8.90
N LEU A 125 8.64 -10.96 10.21
CA LEU A 125 7.68 -10.28 11.07
C LEU A 125 7.53 -8.80 10.70
N CYS A 126 8.64 -8.08 10.50
CA CYS A 126 8.66 -6.69 10.07
C CYS A 126 7.91 -6.51 8.75
N ASN A 127 8.08 -7.42 7.79
CA ASN A 127 7.38 -7.39 6.50
C ASN A 127 5.88 -7.59 6.65
N ASN A 128 5.47 -8.57 7.45
CA ASN A 128 4.05 -8.81 7.73
C ASN A 128 3.43 -7.67 8.53
N ILE A 129 4.16 -7.08 9.47
CA ILE A 129 3.72 -5.90 10.23
C ILE A 129 3.62 -4.69 9.30
N ALA A 130 4.59 -4.45 8.43
CA ALA A 130 4.55 -3.35 7.47
C ALA A 130 3.33 -3.50 6.54
N ALA A 131 3.12 -4.68 5.97
CA ALA A 131 1.95 -4.99 5.16
C ALA A 131 0.65 -4.76 5.98
N LEU A 132 0.55 -5.32 7.18
CA LEU A 132 -0.60 -5.14 8.06
C LEU A 132 -0.83 -3.66 8.41
N LEU A 133 0.22 -2.89 8.70
CA LEU A 133 0.14 -1.46 9.00
C LEU A 133 -0.31 -0.66 7.77
N THR A 134 0.15 -1.01 6.57
CA THR A 134 -0.34 -0.38 5.34
C THR A 134 -1.82 -0.69 5.12
N THR A 135 -2.25 -1.95 5.28
CA THR A 135 -3.68 -2.34 5.19
C THR A 135 -4.51 -1.61 6.25
N ILE A 136 -4.05 -1.62 7.51
CA ILE A 136 -4.70 -0.93 8.61
C ILE A 136 -4.74 0.58 8.37
N SER A 137 -3.70 1.18 7.80
CA SER A 137 -3.69 2.62 7.52
C SER A 137 -4.67 2.97 6.40
N VAL A 138 -4.75 2.16 5.36
CA VAL A 138 -5.80 2.28 4.33
C VAL A 138 -7.19 2.17 4.97
N GLN A 139 -7.40 1.25 5.92
CA GLN A 139 -8.70 1.04 6.58
C GLN A 139 -9.05 2.06 7.68
N LYS A 140 -8.12 2.39 8.56
CA LYS A 140 -8.29 3.32 9.69
C LYS A 140 -8.27 4.77 9.23
N GLY A 141 -7.47 5.09 8.22
CA GLY A 141 -7.54 6.38 7.55
C GLY A 141 -8.95 6.66 7.03
N VAL A 142 -9.56 5.61 6.51
CA VAL A 142 -10.95 5.56 6.05
C VAL A 142 -11.95 5.69 7.23
N GLN A 143 -11.74 4.99 8.36
CA GLN A 143 -12.67 4.97 9.51
C GLN A 143 -12.56 6.16 10.51
N ARG A 144 -11.36 6.62 10.86
CA ARG A 144 -11.11 7.53 12.01
C ARG A 144 -11.40 9.01 11.70
N PHE A 145 -11.65 9.35 10.45
CA PHE A 145 -12.12 10.67 10.03
C PHE A 145 -13.53 11.01 10.56
N HIS A 146 -14.24 10.05 11.16
CA HIS A 146 -15.63 10.21 11.58
C HIS A 146 -15.85 10.87 12.96
N ALA A 147 -14.81 11.23 13.71
CA ALA A 147 -15.00 11.68 15.11
C ALA A 147 -15.22 13.19 15.32
N LYS A 148 -14.77 14.10 14.44
CA LYS A 148 -14.85 15.54 14.77
C LYS A 148 -15.07 16.57 13.66
N THR A 149 -14.86 16.28 12.38
CA THR A 149 -14.96 17.36 11.37
C THR A 149 -15.21 16.83 9.97
N GLN A 150 -16.50 16.74 9.62
CA GLN A 150 -17.05 16.32 8.33
C GLN A 150 -16.55 14.94 7.84
N PRO A 151 -17.25 14.25 6.93
CA PRO A 151 -16.99 12.81 6.76
C PRO A 151 -16.50 12.54 5.33
N LEU A 152 -15.34 11.91 5.13
CA LEU A 152 -14.69 11.82 3.81
C LEU A 152 -13.52 10.82 3.72
N THR A 153 -13.78 9.52 3.92
CA THR A 153 -13.14 8.45 3.11
C THR A 153 -13.77 7.04 3.28
N SER A 154 -14.27 6.63 4.46
CA SER A 154 -15.37 5.61 4.56
C SER A 154 -16.68 6.10 3.93
N PHE A 155 -16.68 7.35 3.49
CA PHE A 155 -17.75 8.07 2.85
C PHE A 155 -18.12 7.50 1.49
N LYS A 156 -17.27 6.73 0.78
CA LYS A 156 -17.64 6.24 -0.56
C LYS A 156 -18.88 5.35 -0.48
N VAL A 157 -18.76 4.19 0.15
CA VAL A 157 -19.88 3.26 0.31
C VAL A 157 -20.94 3.86 1.21
N TRP A 158 -20.56 4.53 2.31
CA TRP A 158 -21.56 5.10 3.23
C TRP A 158 -22.37 6.25 2.61
N ALA A 159 -21.76 7.16 1.85
CA ALA A 159 -22.50 8.20 1.13
C ALA A 159 -23.25 7.64 -0.07
N ILE A 160 -22.69 6.64 -0.76
CA ILE A 160 -23.41 5.89 -1.80
C ILE A 160 -24.65 5.20 -1.18
N TYR A 161 -24.57 4.67 0.04
CA TYR A 161 -25.68 4.05 0.78
C TYR A 161 -26.49 5.01 1.64
N ASP A 162 -26.60 6.27 1.22
CA ASP A 162 -27.45 7.29 1.87
C ASP A 162 -27.24 7.37 3.38
N ARG A 163 -25.97 7.30 3.80
CA ARG A 163 -25.56 7.44 5.20
C ARG A 163 -26.14 6.34 6.13
N SER A 164 -26.49 5.18 5.57
CA SER A 164 -26.98 4.03 6.36
C SER A 164 -25.93 3.54 7.36
N ARG A 165 -26.23 3.71 8.66
CA ARG A 165 -25.37 3.24 9.77
C ARG A 165 -25.19 1.72 9.77
N ARG A 166 -26.17 0.97 9.22
CA ARG A 166 -26.11 -0.50 9.16
C ARG A 166 -24.98 -0.98 8.25
N VAL A 167 -24.85 -0.38 7.06
CA VAL A 167 -23.79 -0.75 6.10
C VAL A 167 -22.41 -0.40 6.65
N LEU A 168 -22.28 0.77 7.30
CA LEU A 168 -21.02 1.17 7.93
C LEU A 168 -20.61 0.20 9.05
N SER A 169 -21.55 -0.17 9.93
CA SER A 169 -21.28 -1.14 10.99
C SER A 169 -20.81 -2.49 10.42
N TRP A 170 -21.47 -2.95 9.35
CA TRP A 170 -21.08 -4.19 8.67
C TRP A 170 -19.70 -4.12 8.02
N MET A 171 -19.35 -3.00 7.38
CA MET A 171 -18.00 -2.80 6.82
C MET A 171 -16.92 -2.74 7.89
N ILE A 172 -17.18 -2.06 9.02
CA ILE A 172 -16.26 -2.01 10.15
C ILE A 172 -16.04 -3.42 10.70
N PHE A 173 -17.12 -4.18 10.89
CA PHE A 173 -17.06 -5.57 11.34
C PHE A 173 -16.20 -6.44 10.40
N LEU A 174 -16.43 -6.36 9.08
CA LEU A 174 -15.63 -7.10 8.10
C LEU A 174 -14.15 -6.70 8.10
N SER A 175 -13.85 -5.41 8.25
CA SER A 175 -12.45 -4.95 8.32
C SER A 175 -11.76 -5.45 9.58
N ILE A 176 -12.45 -5.44 10.73
CA ILE A 176 -11.92 -6.00 11.98
C ILE A 176 -11.69 -7.51 11.82
N PHE A 177 -12.63 -8.22 11.19
CA PHE A 177 -12.51 -9.65 10.94
C PHE A 177 -11.32 -9.98 10.03
N GLU A 178 -11.11 -9.21 8.95
CA GLU A 178 -9.96 -9.35 8.07
C GLU A 178 -8.64 -9.18 8.83
N VAL A 179 -8.49 -8.07 9.57
CA VAL A 179 -7.29 -7.79 10.38
C VAL A 179 -7.05 -8.89 11.42
N ALA A 180 -8.11 -9.36 12.09
CA ALA A 180 -8.01 -10.46 13.04
C ALA A 180 -7.58 -11.77 12.36
N ALA A 181 -8.16 -12.10 11.20
CA ALA A 181 -7.78 -13.28 10.44
C ALA A 181 -6.31 -13.24 10.00
N MET A 182 -5.85 -12.09 9.48
CA MET A 182 -4.44 -11.91 9.11
C MET A 182 -3.50 -12.02 10.31
N ALA A 183 -3.85 -11.40 11.45
CA ALA A 183 -3.06 -11.49 12.68
C ALA A 183 -2.99 -12.92 13.23
N LEU A 184 -4.10 -13.67 13.19
CA LEU A 184 -4.13 -15.08 13.60
C LEU A 184 -3.27 -15.95 12.67
N LEU A 185 -3.31 -15.72 11.36
CA LEU A 185 -2.48 -16.43 10.38
C LEU A 185 -0.99 -16.12 10.58
N ILE A 186 -0.63 -14.87 10.87
CA ILE A 186 0.75 -14.48 11.22
C ILE A 186 1.19 -15.22 12.49
N GLY A 187 0.41 -15.12 13.57
CA GLY A 187 0.75 -15.76 14.85
C GLY A 187 0.88 -17.28 14.72
N TRP A 188 -0.01 -17.91 13.95
CA TRP A 188 0.05 -19.33 13.66
C TRP A 188 1.27 -19.72 12.82
N THR A 189 1.67 -18.88 11.86
CA THR A 189 2.87 -19.10 11.06
C THR A 189 4.11 -19.01 11.93
N ILE A 190 4.24 -17.98 12.78
CA ILE A 190 5.37 -17.81 13.71
C ILE A 190 5.51 -19.02 14.64
N ALA A 191 4.41 -19.47 15.25
CA ALA A 191 4.41 -20.61 16.17
C ALA A 191 4.84 -21.93 15.51
N ARG A 192 4.80 -22.02 14.18
CA ARG A 192 5.27 -23.20 13.42
C ARG A 192 6.66 -23.03 12.80
N VAL A 193 7.12 -21.79 12.61
CA VAL A 193 8.43 -21.49 12.01
C VAL A 193 9.58 -22.09 12.80
N GLU A 194 9.46 -22.20 14.14
CA GLU A 194 10.43 -22.85 15.04
C GLU A 194 10.87 -24.26 14.65
N ARG A 195 10.11 -24.94 13.78
CA ARG A 195 10.39 -26.32 13.38
C ARG A 195 11.02 -26.47 12.01
N PHE A 196 11.22 -25.38 11.26
CA PHE A 196 11.71 -25.44 9.88
C PHE A 196 13.18 -25.03 9.77
N PRO A 197 13.96 -25.73 8.94
CA PRO A 197 15.33 -25.32 8.65
C PRO A 197 15.30 -24.00 7.88
N VAL A 198 15.72 -22.92 8.52
CA VAL A 198 15.96 -21.64 7.85
C VAL A 198 17.37 -21.71 7.29
N VAL A 199 17.49 -21.68 5.97
CA VAL A 199 18.79 -21.63 5.31
C VAL A 199 19.14 -20.15 5.17
N SER A 200 20.02 -19.67 6.05
CA SER A 200 20.63 -18.37 5.87
C SER A 200 21.67 -18.44 4.77
N THR A 201 21.61 -17.48 3.86
CA THR A 201 22.63 -17.31 2.82
C THR A 201 23.22 -15.91 2.95
N PRO A 202 24.44 -15.65 2.46
CA PRO A 202 25.02 -14.30 2.44
C PRO A 202 24.15 -13.27 1.71
N VAL A 203 23.23 -13.74 0.87
CA VAL A 203 22.32 -12.90 0.09
C VAL A 203 20.93 -12.76 0.72
N GLY A 204 20.62 -13.41 1.84
CA GLY A 204 19.33 -13.30 2.53
C GLY A 204 18.84 -14.62 3.15
N CYS A 205 17.62 -14.60 3.67
CA CYS A 205 16.98 -15.75 4.32
C CYS A 205 16.10 -16.53 3.33
N LEU A 206 16.37 -17.81 3.13
CA LEU A 206 15.49 -18.71 2.39
C LEU A 206 14.70 -19.57 3.37
N PHE A 207 13.38 -19.55 3.24
CA PHE A 207 12.50 -20.38 4.05
C PHE A 207 12.14 -21.65 3.30
N GLU A 208 12.77 -22.77 3.64
CA GLU A 208 12.39 -24.08 3.13
C GLU A 208 11.27 -24.69 3.99
N GLY A 209 10.25 -25.25 3.34
CA GLY A 209 9.18 -25.97 4.03
C GLY A 209 8.10 -25.10 4.67
N LEU A 210 8.01 -23.79 4.35
CA LEU A 210 6.87 -22.97 4.77
C LEU A 210 5.56 -23.69 4.42
N PRO A 211 4.63 -23.83 5.39
CA PRO A 211 3.38 -24.51 5.12
C PRO A 211 2.65 -23.76 4.01
N PRO A 212 2.06 -24.46 3.01
CA PRO A 212 1.28 -23.82 1.94
C PRO A 212 0.14 -22.95 2.47
N LEU A 213 -0.32 -23.23 3.70
CA LEU A 213 -1.30 -22.44 4.44
C LEU A 213 -0.83 -20.99 4.71
N SER A 214 0.48 -20.72 4.75
CA SER A 214 1.00 -19.35 4.88
C SER A 214 0.59 -18.47 3.70
N ALA A 215 0.41 -19.04 2.50
CA ALA A 215 -0.08 -18.30 1.33
C ALA A 215 -1.52 -17.80 1.50
N ILE A 216 -2.31 -18.38 2.42
CA ILE A 216 -3.67 -17.94 2.75
C ILE A 216 -3.66 -16.58 3.48
N PHE A 217 -2.50 -16.07 3.89
CA PHE A 217 -2.35 -14.76 4.51
C PHE A 217 -3.05 -13.62 3.72
N TRP A 218 -2.98 -13.63 2.39
CA TRP A 218 -3.64 -12.61 1.55
C TRP A 218 -5.12 -12.89 1.26
N THR A 219 -5.60 -14.10 1.56
CA THR A 219 -6.95 -14.54 1.24
C THR A 219 -8.04 -13.66 1.88
N PRO A 220 -7.94 -13.23 3.15
CA PRO A 220 -8.93 -12.31 3.73
C PRO A 220 -9.11 -11.03 2.91
N SER A 221 -8.00 -10.39 2.51
CA SER A 221 -8.03 -9.18 1.67
C SER A 221 -8.60 -9.47 0.28
N LEU A 222 -8.16 -10.56 -0.36
CA LEU A 222 -8.67 -11.01 -1.67
C LEU A 222 -10.16 -11.36 -1.67
N ILE A 223 -10.74 -11.76 -0.53
CA ILE A 223 -12.18 -12.03 -0.39
C ILE A 223 -12.95 -10.74 -0.12
N LEU A 224 -12.44 -9.87 0.76
CA LEU A 224 -13.14 -8.64 1.13
C LEU A 224 -13.27 -7.68 -0.05
N GLU A 225 -12.24 -7.60 -0.88
CA GLU A 225 -12.16 -6.74 -2.05
C GLU A 225 -13.33 -6.94 -3.06
N PRO A 226 -13.59 -8.16 -3.58
CA PRO A 226 -14.75 -8.46 -4.41
C PRO A 226 -16.09 -8.19 -3.72
N ILE A 227 -16.20 -8.46 -2.41
CA ILE A 227 -17.43 -8.19 -1.65
C ILE A 227 -17.76 -6.70 -1.68
N ILE A 228 -16.77 -5.84 -1.39
CA ILE A 228 -16.93 -4.39 -1.46
C ILE A 228 -17.28 -3.95 -2.89
N CYS A 229 -16.62 -4.52 -3.89
CA CYS A 229 -16.91 -4.25 -5.30
C CYS A 229 -18.38 -4.58 -5.66
N ILE A 230 -18.87 -5.76 -5.27
CA ILE A 230 -20.25 -6.20 -5.51
C ILE A 230 -21.24 -5.25 -4.83
N LEU A 231 -20.97 -4.79 -3.62
CA LEU A 231 -21.83 -3.82 -2.93
C LEU A 231 -21.90 -2.48 -3.68
N VAL A 232 -20.75 -1.96 -4.12
CA VAL A 232 -20.70 -0.73 -4.93
C VAL A 232 -21.46 -0.92 -6.24
N LEU A 233 -21.25 -2.03 -6.95
CA LEU A 233 -21.96 -2.35 -8.18
C LEU A 233 -23.46 -2.42 -7.98
N LYS A 234 -23.91 -3.21 -7.00
CA LYS A 234 -25.34 -3.37 -6.69
C LYS A 234 -25.99 -2.01 -6.45
N LYS A 235 -25.32 -1.14 -5.71
CA LYS A 235 -25.86 0.18 -5.42
C LYS A 235 -25.86 1.11 -6.64
N VAL A 236 -24.82 1.07 -7.48
CA VAL A 236 -24.78 1.79 -8.76
C VAL A 236 -25.89 1.34 -9.71
N PHE A 237 -26.22 0.04 -9.73
CA PHE A 237 -27.32 -0.49 -10.54
C PHE A 237 -28.69 -0.06 -10.02
N VAL A 238 -28.91 -0.11 -8.70
CA VAL A 238 -30.18 0.31 -8.07
C VAL A 238 -30.41 1.81 -8.21
N ASP A 239 -29.37 2.63 -8.00
CA ASP A 239 -29.47 4.09 -8.05
C ASP A 239 -29.24 4.68 -9.45
N ARG A 240 -29.30 3.85 -10.51
CA ARG A 240 -29.07 4.28 -11.90
C ARG A 240 -29.94 5.48 -12.30
N GLN A 241 -31.06 5.68 -11.62
CA GLN A 241 -32.02 6.75 -11.88
C GLN A 241 -31.74 8.07 -11.14
N ARG A 242 -30.86 8.09 -10.12
CA ARG A 242 -30.46 9.28 -9.35
C ARG A 242 -28.94 9.45 -9.33
N ARG A 243 -28.33 9.54 -10.52
CA ARG A 243 -26.87 9.65 -10.66
C ARG A 243 -26.35 10.95 -10.04
N SER A 244 -25.64 10.84 -8.92
CA SER A 244 -24.67 11.87 -8.53
C SER A 244 -23.35 11.61 -9.26
N GLU A 245 -22.76 12.65 -9.84
CA GLU A 245 -21.47 12.55 -10.55
C GLU A 245 -20.36 12.03 -9.63
N LEU A 246 -20.44 12.37 -8.34
CA LEU A 246 -19.49 11.93 -7.32
C LEU A 246 -19.56 10.41 -7.10
N ALA A 247 -20.76 9.83 -6.96
CA ALA A 247 -20.90 8.39 -6.78
C ALA A 247 -20.41 7.61 -8.01
N THR A 248 -20.69 8.12 -9.21
CA THR A 248 -20.24 7.49 -10.46
C THR A 248 -18.72 7.52 -10.55
N PHE A 249 -18.08 8.65 -10.23
CA PHE A 249 -16.62 8.75 -10.22
C PHE A 249 -15.98 7.83 -9.18
N LEU A 250 -16.50 7.83 -7.95
CA LEU A 250 -15.98 7.00 -6.87
C LEU A 250 -16.17 5.50 -7.16
N ALA A 251 -17.31 5.14 -7.75
CA ALA A 251 -17.58 3.80 -8.23
C ALA A 251 -16.67 3.43 -9.39
N CYS A 252 -16.41 4.33 -10.34
CA CYS A 252 -15.45 4.10 -11.42
C CYS A 252 -14.04 3.89 -10.87
N ASP A 253 -13.57 4.69 -9.92
CA ASP A 253 -12.26 4.51 -9.28
C ASP A 253 -12.14 3.14 -8.61
N SER A 254 -13.18 2.69 -7.90
CA SER A 254 -13.21 1.37 -7.25
C SER A 254 -13.47 0.21 -8.23
N LEU A 255 -14.20 0.44 -9.31
CA LEU A 255 -14.46 -0.56 -10.36
C LEU A 255 -13.31 -0.74 -11.31
N LEU A 256 -12.49 0.29 -11.51
CA LEU A 256 -11.25 0.21 -12.26
C LEU A 256 -10.30 -0.87 -11.67
N TYR A 257 -10.46 -1.23 -10.40
CA TYR A 257 -9.76 -2.38 -9.78
C TYR A 257 -10.19 -3.75 -10.31
N PHE A 258 -11.47 -3.92 -10.68
CA PHE A 258 -12.05 -5.23 -10.96
C PHE A 258 -12.52 -5.43 -12.41
N LEU A 259 -12.94 -4.36 -13.10
CA LEU A 259 -13.52 -4.49 -14.42
C LEU A 259 -12.46 -4.48 -15.52
N VAL A 260 -12.32 -5.64 -16.14
CA VAL A 260 -11.55 -5.90 -17.37
C VAL A 260 -12.25 -5.31 -18.60
N TYR A 261 -13.58 -5.19 -18.60
CA TYR A 261 -14.29 -5.18 -19.87
C TYR A 261 -15.71 -4.64 -19.77
N VAL A 262 -15.90 -3.31 -19.66
CA VAL A 262 -17.18 -2.73 -20.10
C VAL A 262 -16.95 -1.37 -20.75
N ARG A 263 -16.96 -1.42 -22.09
CA ARG A 263 -17.22 -0.35 -23.07
C ARG A 263 -16.00 0.28 -23.77
N PRO A 264 -15.60 -0.28 -24.93
CA PRO A 264 -14.98 0.49 -25.99
C PRO A 264 -16.11 1.12 -26.81
N LEU A 265 -16.43 2.41 -26.61
CA LEU A 265 -17.03 3.20 -27.69
C LEU A 265 -16.97 4.70 -27.32
N LEU A 266 -16.10 5.42 -28.03
CA LEU A 266 -16.20 6.86 -28.35
C LEU A 266 -15.52 7.92 -27.45
N SER A 267 -14.57 7.61 -26.58
CA SER A 267 -13.66 8.67 -26.08
C SER A 267 -12.19 8.28 -26.14
N GLN A 268 -11.58 8.57 -27.29
CA GLN A 268 -10.13 8.57 -27.51
C GLN A 268 -9.46 9.71 -26.73
N ARG A 269 -9.18 9.51 -25.44
CA ARG A 269 -7.89 9.95 -24.87
C ARG A 269 -7.72 9.37 -23.47
N THR A 270 -6.54 8.77 -23.27
CA THR A 270 -5.94 8.32 -22.01
C THR A 270 -6.45 7.01 -21.37
N ARG A 271 -5.96 5.90 -21.95
CA ARG A 271 -5.46 4.62 -21.35
C ARG A 271 -6.17 4.07 -20.08
N PRO A 272 -7.13 3.13 -20.22
CA PRO A 272 -7.67 2.33 -19.11
C PRO A 272 -6.78 1.14 -18.67
N PHE A 273 -5.50 1.08 -19.03
CA PHE A 273 -4.70 -0.16 -18.99
C PHE A 273 -4.04 -0.57 -17.64
N SER A 274 -4.16 0.21 -16.57
CA SER A 274 -3.25 0.05 -15.43
C SER A 274 -3.80 -0.65 -14.17
N ILE A 275 -5.12 -0.85 -14.03
CA ILE A 275 -5.69 -1.09 -12.67
C ILE A 275 -6.17 -2.55 -12.46
N TYR A 276 -6.67 -3.26 -13.49
CA TYR A 276 -6.88 -4.73 -13.45
C TYR A 276 -5.60 -5.50 -13.09
N ARG A 277 -4.44 -4.92 -13.40
CA ARG A 277 -3.14 -5.51 -13.10
C ARG A 277 -2.99 -5.81 -11.60
N ILE A 278 -3.55 -5.02 -10.70
CA ILE A 278 -3.25 -5.14 -9.27
C ILE A 278 -3.98 -6.32 -8.63
N PHE A 279 -5.27 -6.51 -8.92
CA PHE A 279 -6.00 -7.68 -8.41
C PHE A 279 -5.44 -8.97 -9.00
N VAL A 280 -5.13 -8.98 -10.30
CA VAL A 280 -4.48 -10.14 -10.94
C VAL A 280 -3.09 -10.38 -10.37
N GLU A 281 -2.33 -9.33 -10.07
CA GLU A 281 -1.01 -9.44 -9.45
C GLU A 281 -1.14 -10.06 -8.06
N LEU A 282 -2.09 -9.61 -7.23
CA LEU A 282 -2.30 -10.16 -5.88
C LEU A 282 -2.75 -11.62 -5.94
N VAL A 283 -3.71 -11.96 -6.81
CA VAL A 283 -4.15 -13.36 -7.01
C VAL A 283 -3.00 -14.22 -7.55
N GLY A 284 -2.26 -13.72 -8.54
CA GLY A 284 -1.09 -14.37 -9.11
C GLY A 284 -0.02 -14.61 -8.06
N SER A 285 0.25 -13.61 -7.21
CA SER A 285 1.18 -13.69 -6.08
C SER A 285 0.74 -14.75 -5.09
N THR A 286 -0.56 -14.82 -4.75
CA THR A 286 -1.10 -15.87 -3.87
C THR A 286 -0.96 -17.26 -4.48
N ILE A 287 -1.24 -17.42 -5.77
CA ILE A 287 -1.09 -18.71 -6.47
C ILE A 287 0.37 -19.13 -6.52
N VAL A 288 1.27 -18.22 -6.91
CA VAL A 288 2.70 -18.50 -6.99
C VAL A 288 3.26 -18.81 -5.62
N TRP A 289 2.88 -18.07 -4.57
CA TRP A 289 3.28 -18.37 -3.20
C TRP A 289 2.77 -19.76 -2.76
N ALA A 290 1.50 -20.08 -3.02
CA ALA A 290 0.93 -21.38 -2.65
C ALA A 290 1.63 -22.57 -3.34
N ARG A 291 2.17 -22.37 -4.56
CA ARG A 291 2.86 -23.42 -5.33
C ARG A 291 4.37 -23.43 -5.14
N TYR A 292 4.99 -22.27 -4.98
CA TYR A 292 6.42 -22.06 -4.98
C TYR A 292 6.81 -21.03 -3.90
N PRO A 293 6.78 -21.41 -2.61
CA PRO A 293 7.02 -20.48 -1.50
C PRO A 293 8.40 -19.84 -1.51
N SER A 294 9.38 -20.46 -2.17
CA SER A 294 10.73 -19.93 -2.37
C SER A 294 10.77 -18.61 -3.16
N TYR A 295 9.71 -18.26 -3.89
CA TYR A 295 9.61 -17.02 -4.67
C TYR A 295 8.80 -15.93 -3.95
N ILE A 296 8.54 -16.05 -2.65
CA ILE A 296 7.77 -15.04 -1.89
C ILE A 296 8.38 -13.64 -2.00
N ASP A 297 9.71 -13.56 -1.96
CA ASP A 297 10.47 -12.30 -2.05
C ASP A 297 10.30 -11.58 -3.38
N LEU A 298 9.85 -12.28 -4.43
CA LEU A 298 9.54 -11.68 -5.72
C LEU A 298 8.28 -10.81 -5.64
N PHE A 299 7.27 -11.19 -4.86
CA PHE A 299 5.96 -10.54 -4.87
C PHE A 299 5.70 -9.62 -3.69
N MET A 300 6.35 -9.91 -2.56
CA MET A 300 6.15 -9.18 -1.30
C MET A 300 6.46 -7.67 -1.40
N PRO A 301 7.49 -7.20 -2.14
CA PRO A 301 7.72 -5.77 -2.35
C PRO A 301 6.54 -5.06 -3.05
N TRP A 302 5.90 -5.74 -4.01
CA TRP A 302 4.80 -5.20 -4.79
C TRP A 302 3.52 -5.08 -4.00
N SER A 303 3.27 -6.02 -3.08
CA SER A 303 2.08 -5.98 -2.24
C SER A 303 2.10 -4.83 -1.23
N VAL A 304 3.27 -4.26 -0.94
CA VAL A 304 3.41 -3.04 -0.13
C VAL A 304 3.41 -1.78 -1.00
N ALA A 305 4.08 -1.81 -2.15
CA ALA A 305 4.16 -0.66 -3.06
C ALA A 305 2.82 -0.32 -3.73
N LEU A 306 2.12 -1.31 -4.30
CA LEU A 306 0.92 -1.07 -5.11
C LEU A 306 -0.24 -0.46 -4.30
N PRO A 307 -0.62 -0.97 -3.11
CA PRO A 307 -1.68 -0.36 -2.32
C PRO A 307 -1.35 1.07 -1.87
N SER A 308 -0.07 1.36 -1.60
CA SER A 308 0.38 2.71 -1.26
C SER A 308 0.19 3.70 -2.42
N LEU A 309 0.66 3.34 -3.62
CA LEU A 309 0.50 4.15 -4.83
C LEU A 309 -0.97 4.52 -5.07
N LEU A 310 -1.82 3.50 -4.97
CA LEU A 310 -3.26 3.65 -5.14
C LEU A 310 -3.89 4.54 -4.08
N CYS A 311 -3.54 4.33 -2.81
CA CYS A 311 -4.04 5.14 -1.71
C CYS A 311 -3.66 6.61 -1.90
N ASN A 312 -2.41 6.88 -2.30
CA ASN A 312 -1.91 8.23 -2.53
C ASN A 312 -2.68 8.92 -3.65
N ARG A 313 -2.90 8.26 -4.79
CA ARG A 313 -3.68 8.80 -5.91
C ARG A 313 -5.13 9.09 -5.52
N ILE A 314 -5.77 8.18 -4.79
CA ILE A 314 -7.14 8.38 -4.32
C ILE A 314 -7.23 9.59 -3.38
N LEU A 315 -6.29 9.73 -2.45
CA LEU A 315 -6.25 10.84 -1.51
C LEU A 315 -6.01 12.19 -2.21
N LEU A 316 -5.09 12.24 -3.19
CA LEU A 316 -4.86 13.44 -4.00
C LEU A 316 -6.09 13.81 -4.82
N ASN A 317 -6.68 12.86 -5.54
CA ASN A 317 -7.88 13.08 -6.35
C ASN A 317 -9.06 13.60 -5.52
N MET A 318 -9.26 13.04 -4.32
CA MET A 318 -10.29 13.53 -3.40
C MET A 318 -10.03 14.97 -2.99
N ARG A 319 -8.80 15.28 -2.56
CA ARG A 319 -8.46 16.62 -2.05
C ARG A 319 -8.50 17.68 -3.15
N GLY A 320 -8.10 17.33 -4.37
CA GLY A 320 -8.25 18.17 -5.55
C GLY A 320 -9.70 18.58 -5.79
N ARG A 321 -10.64 17.64 -5.63
CA ARG A 321 -12.08 17.94 -5.78
C ARG A 321 -12.63 18.82 -4.66
N PHE A 322 -12.24 18.62 -3.40
CA PHE A 322 -12.67 19.53 -2.32
C PHE A 322 -12.18 20.95 -2.56
N THR A 323 -10.93 21.09 -3.00
CA THR A 323 -10.35 22.40 -3.27
C THR A 323 -11.07 23.09 -4.43
N ARG A 324 -11.44 22.35 -5.50
CA ARG A 324 -12.20 22.90 -6.63
C ARG A 324 -13.67 23.20 -6.30
N GLY A 325 -14.31 22.36 -5.49
CA GLY A 325 -15.72 22.54 -5.11
C GLY A 325 -15.94 23.66 -4.09
N SER A 326 -14.92 24.03 -3.33
CA SER A 326 -14.95 25.17 -2.42
C SER A 326 -14.63 26.51 -3.10
N ALA A 327 -14.12 26.51 -4.33
CA ALA A 327 -14.07 27.74 -5.11
C ALA A 327 -15.53 28.12 -5.43
N PRO A 328 -16.01 29.33 -5.06
CA PRO A 328 -17.35 29.76 -5.41
C PRO A 328 -17.48 29.64 -6.91
N THR A 329 -18.33 28.70 -7.35
CA THR A 329 -18.54 28.44 -8.76
C THR A 329 -18.86 29.79 -9.40
N ARG A 330 -18.25 30.13 -10.52
CA ARG A 330 -18.53 31.41 -11.20
C ARG A 330 -20.03 31.63 -11.42
N SER A 331 -20.82 30.55 -11.46
CA SER A 331 -22.28 30.56 -11.41
C SER A 331 -22.89 30.95 -10.06
N SER A 332 -22.34 30.52 -8.91
CA SER A 332 -22.79 31.01 -7.59
C SER A 332 -22.44 32.49 -7.42
N LEU A 333 -21.25 32.90 -7.88
CA LEU A 333 -20.87 34.32 -7.92
C LEU A 333 -21.73 35.13 -8.88
N LEU A 334 -22.10 34.58 -10.04
CA LEU A 334 -23.02 35.22 -10.98
C LEU A 334 -24.44 35.28 -10.44
N ILE A 335 -24.90 34.26 -9.72
CA ILE A 335 -26.21 34.27 -9.04
C ILE A 335 -26.17 35.30 -7.91
N GLU A 336 -25.11 35.34 -7.11
CA GLU A 336 -24.96 36.33 -6.03
C GLU A 336 -24.87 37.75 -6.60
N LEU A 337 -24.12 37.96 -7.69
CA LEU A 337 -24.08 39.22 -8.44
C LEU A 337 -25.44 39.58 -9.08
N ALA A 338 -26.18 38.60 -9.60
CA ALA A 338 -27.51 38.82 -10.17
C ALA A 338 -28.51 39.19 -9.06
N THR A 339 -28.45 38.51 -7.91
CA THR A 339 -29.28 38.80 -6.73
C THR A 339 -28.99 40.22 -6.21
N LEU A 340 -27.71 40.61 -6.15
CA LEU A 340 -27.28 41.97 -5.77
C LEU A 340 -27.71 43.03 -6.80
N ARG A 341 -27.74 42.68 -8.09
CA ARG A 341 -28.22 43.61 -9.13
C ARG A 341 -29.73 43.81 -9.03
N THR A 342 -30.49 42.74 -8.78
CA THR A 342 -31.96 42.85 -8.60
C THR A 342 -32.34 43.59 -7.32
N SER A 343 -31.56 43.49 -6.23
CA SER A 343 -31.84 44.26 -5.01
C SER A 343 -31.53 45.75 -5.19
N ALA A 344 -30.52 46.11 -6.00
CA ALA A 344 -30.18 47.48 -6.31
C ALA A 344 -31.20 48.19 -7.23
N ASP A 345 -31.86 47.45 -8.14
CA ASP A 345 -32.94 48.02 -8.97
C ASP A 345 -34.26 48.15 -8.20
N SER A 346 -34.52 47.28 -7.21
CA SER A 346 -35.74 47.38 -6.37
C SER A 346 -35.77 48.62 -5.46
N SER A 347 -34.64 49.26 -5.18
CA SER A 347 -34.59 50.48 -4.35
C SER A 347 -34.76 51.78 -5.13
N ARG A 348 -34.98 51.70 -6.46
CA ARG A 348 -35.32 52.85 -7.31
C ARG A 348 -36.80 52.86 -7.68
N ILE A 349 -37.69 52.64 -6.72
CA ILE A 349 -39.08 53.04 -6.89
C ILE A 349 -39.15 54.51 -6.47
N PRO A 350 -39.39 55.45 -7.39
CA PRO A 350 -39.60 56.85 -7.04
C PRO A 350 -40.89 56.98 -6.24
N ASP A 351 -40.80 57.68 -5.12
CA ASP A 351 -41.96 58.19 -4.39
C ASP A 351 -42.69 59.18 -5.32
N GLU A 352 -43.72 58.72 -6.04
CA GLU A 352 -44.65 59.59 -6.73
C GLU A 352 -45.75 60.04 -5.75
N GLU A 353 -45.76 61.36 -5.49
CA GLU A 353 -46.81 62.15 -4.84
C GLU A 353 -48.11 62.22 -5.66
#